data_AF-A0A803LMQ9-F1
#
_entry.id   AF-A0A803LMQ9-F1
#
_cell.length_a   1.000
_cell.length_b   1.000
_cell.length_c   1.000
_cell.angle_alpha   90.00
_cell.angle_beta   90.00
_cell.angle_gamma   90.00
#
_symmetry.space_group_name_H-M   'P 1'
#
loop_
_entity.id
_entity.type
_entity.pdbx_description
1 polymer ?
#
loop_
_entity_poly.entity_id
_entity_poly.type
_entity_poly.pdbx_seq_one_letter_code
_entity_poly.pdbx_strand_id
1 'polypeptide(L)'
;VPTRAVPLLAFRPVVPQHARLQRGQQALNDCQINQLSANEPSIRIQAEAGITEVWDPKENQEFQCAGVTVIRREIEPKGLLLPHYTNAPSISYVIRGRGLLGVSGLGCADTYESGFSESFSEESRSSELGSEEMRDQHQKVRRFHKGHVIGLPAGVSKWIYNDGEDRLTIVTLFDTNNFQNQLDDNLRSFFIAGNPQGRGGDQSGRHHESRRQHESSRRHTRGSQEEFGQNILSGFDKQLLADAFEVESDTISKIQGENDDRGAIIRVEGGELEMLIPEWDQEEQRSERHHRGGRQSERSRPHNGIEQTLCSARLSVNIDNPERADVFNPQGGRLTNVNGNKLPILNYLRLSAEKVNLYKNAIMTPNWKINAHSIVYFTKGSGRVQIANHEGELVFDDMVQEGQLVVVPQNFVVLKRAGRDGLEWVALLTNDNAMSSPLAGRISAIRGMPVEVVMNSYKLSREEAQRLKYGRQELSVFSPSKRSSERRGDEYAIV
;
A
#
# COMPACT_ATOMS: atom_id res chain seq x y z
N VAL A 1 -53.03 -7.11 -24.93
CA VAL A 1 -51.83 -7.90 -24.56
C VAL A 1 -50.78 -6.92 -24.04
N PRO A 2 -50.57 -6.79 -22.71
CA PRO A 2 -49.47 -5.99 -22.20
C PRO A 2 -48.23 -6.86 -21.99
N THR A 3 -47.13 -6.43 -22.56
CA THR A 3 -45.79 -7.01 -22.43
C THR A 3 -45.25 -6.81 -21.01
N ARG A 4 -45.09 -7.90 -20.27
CA ARG A 4 -44.35 -7.93 -19.00
C ARG A 4 -42.85 -7.90 -19.30
N ALA A 5 -42.17 -6.86 -18.82
CA ALA A 5 -40.71 -6.84 -18.75
C ALA A 5 -40.24 -7.86 -17.72
N VAL A 6 -39.38 -8.79 -18.13
CA VAL A 6 -38.65 -9.70 -17.26
C VAL A 6 -37.35 -8.99 -16.84
N PRO A 7 -37.02 -8.85 -15.55
CA PRO A 7 -35.73 -8.32 -15.16
C PRO A 7 -34.67 -9.40 -15.39
N LEU A 8 -33.68 -9.08 -16.21
CA LEU A 8 -32.44 -9.83 -16.34
C LEU A 8 -31.69 -9.79 -15.00
N LEU A 9 -31.85 -10.85 -14.21
CA LEU A 9 -30.95 -11.17 -13.11
C LEU A 9 -29.57 -11.48 -13.71
N ALA A 10 -28.67 -10.51 -13.65
CA ALA A 10 -27.26 -10.73 -13.95
C ALA A 10 -26.70 -11.68 -12.88
N PHE A 11 -26.44 -12.92 -13.28
CA PHE A 11 -25.61 -13.86 -12.52
C PHE A 11 -24.20 -13.25 -12.39
N ARG A 12 -23.93 -12.60 -11.25
CA ARG A 12 -22.56 -12.40 -10.78
C ARG A 12 -22.04 -13.74 -10.26
N PRO A 13 -20.81 -14.15 -10.56
CA PRO A 13 -20.21 -15.27 -9.86
C PRO A 13 -20.14 -14.90 -8.38
N VAL A 14 -20.94 -15.58 -7.57
CA VAL A 14 -20.83 -15.56 -6.11
C VAL A 14 -19.55 -16.31 -5.79
N VAL A 15 -18.42 -15.60 -5.75
CA VAL A 15 -17.28 -16.09 -4.98
C VAL A 15 -17.78 -16.15 -3.53
N PRO A 16 -17.71 -17.31 -2.85
CA PRO A 16 -18.25 -17.42 -1.50
C PRO A 16 -17.63 -16.34 -0.62
N GLN A 17 -18.47 -15.49 -0.02
CA GLN A 17 -18.06 -14.48 0.97
C GLN A 17 -17.60 -15.11 2.30
N HIS A 18 -17.27 -16.40 2.33
CA HIS A 18 -17.11 -17.19 3.55
C HIS A 18 -15.68 -17.27 4.11
N ALA A 19 -14.73 -16.45 3.65
CA ALA A 19 -13.36 -16.48 4.19
C ALA A 19 -13.02 -15.34 5.18
N ARG A 20 -13.87 -14.32 5.36
CA ARG A 20 -13.60 -13.25 6.36
C ARG A 20 -14.10 -13.56 7.77
N LEU A 21 -14.82 -14.67 7.96
CA LEU A 21 -15.47 -15.04 9.22
C LEU A 21 -14.74 -16.13 10.02
N GLN A 22 -13.45 -16.38 9.75
CA GLN A 22 -12.67 -17.36 10.53
C GLN A 22 -12.04 -16.81 11.81
N ARG A 23 -12.16 -15.51 12.12
CA ARG A 23 -11.87 -15.05 13.48
C ARG A 23 -13.12 -15.17 14.34
N GLY A 24 -13.14 -16.20 15.17
CA GLY A 24 -14.06 -16.33 16.31
C GLY A 24 -13.84 -15.23 17.35
N GLN A 25 -14.32 -15.47 18.58
CA GLN A 25 -14.39 -14.52 19.70
C GLN A 25 -13.14 -13.66 19.99
N GLN A 26 -11.93 -14.04 19.55
CA GLN A 26 -10.73 -13.21 19.63
C GLN A 26 -10.83 -11.89 18.83
N ALA A 27 -11.43 -11.89 17.63
CA ALA A 27 -11.63 -10.64 16.86
C ALA A 27 -12.59 -9.64 17.52
N LEU A 28 -13.43 -10.08 18.47
CA LEU A 28 -14.40 -9.20 19.14
C LEU A 28 -13.73 -8.24 20.14
N ASN A 29 -12.57 -8.59 20.69
CA ASN A 29 -11.86 -7.76 21.66
C ASN A 29 -10.72 -6.94 21.03
N ASP A 30 -10.15 -7.38 19.91
CA ASP A 30 -9.01 -6.70 19.27
C ASP A 30 -9.32 -5.23 18.92
N CYS A 31 -10.58 -4.91 18.58
CA CYS A 31 -11.02 -3.56 18.19
C CYS A 31 -11.70 -2.75 19.30
N GLN A 32 -11.67 -3.21 20.56
CA GLN A 32 -12.06 -2.38 21.71
C GLN A 32 -10.91 -1.44 22.07
N ILE A 33 -10.82 -0.34 21.32
CA ILE A 33 -9.72 0.62 21.43
C ILE A 33 -10.22 1.86 22.20
N ASN A 34 -9.62 2.11 23.35
CA ASN A 34 -9.92 3.28 24.20
C ASN A 34 -8.98 4.45 23.91
N GLN A 35 -7.81 4.20 23.34
CA GLN A 35 -6.83 5.21 22.97
C GLN A 35 -6.05 4.76 21.74
N LEU A 36 -5.98 5.62 20.73
CA LEU A 36 -5.16 5.48 19.53
C LEU A 36 -3.92 6.38 19.64
N SER A 37 -2.89 6.06 18.87
CA SER A 37 -1.66 6.86 18.81
C SER A 37 -1.30 7.28 17.38
N ALA A 38 -0.46 8.31 17.27
CA ALA A 38 0.24 8.62 16.03
C ALA A 38 1.54 7.83 16.02
N ASN A 39 1.55 6.72 15.29
CA ASN A 39 2.59 5.70 15.39
C ASN A 39 3.81 6.02 14.53
N GLU A 40 4.96 5.76 15.13
CA GLU A 40 6.26 5.63 14.47
C GLU A 40 6.60 4.13 14.31
N PRO A 41 7.50 3.76 13.39
CA PRO A 41 7.87 2.36 13.24
C PRO A 41 8.54 1.83 14.51
N SER A 42 8.16 0.63 14.93
CA SER A 42 8.70 0.00 16.14
C SER A 42 10.00 -0.75 15.89
N ILE A 43 10.19 -1.27 14.68
CA ILE A 43 11.36 -2.08 14.31
C ILE A 43 12.07 -1.41 13.15
N ARG A 44 13.40 -1.41 13.20
CA ARG A 44 14.27 -0.93 12.12
C ARG A 44 15.36 -1.95 11.81
N ILE A 45 15.47 -2.29 10.53
CA ILE A 45 16.37 -3.32 10.01
C ILE A 45 17.26 -2.68 8.95
N GLN A 46 18.56 -2.72 9.21
CA GLN A 46 19.57 -2.16 8.31
C GLN A 46 20.03 -3.22 7.32
N ALA A 47 20.15 -2.82 6.06
CA ALA A 47 20.82 -3.58 4.99
C ALA A 47 21.92 -2.71 4.35
N GLU A 48 22.69 -3.31 3.44
CA GLU A 48 23.82 -2.67 2.76
C GLU A 48 23.44 -1.38 2.01
N ALA A 49 22.30 -1.40 1.32
CA ALA A 49 21.85 -0.27 0.48
C ALA A 49 20.44 0.21 0.84
N GLY A 50 20.01 0.03 2.09
CA GLY A 50 18.71 0.49 2.51
C GLY A 50 18.32 0.14 3.94
N ILE A 51 17.11 0.56 4.30
CA ILE A 51 16.51 0.36 5.62
C ILE A 51 15.08 -0.14 5.43
N THR A 52 14.68 -1.12 6.24
CA THR A 52 13.29 -1.54 6.41
C THR A 52 12.81 -1.15 7.79
N GLU A 53 11.72 -0.41 7.86
CA GLU A 53 11.04 0.00 9.09
C GLU A 53 9.67 -0.65 9.15
N VAL A 54 9.31 -1.21 10.30
CA VAL A 54 8.08 -2.00 10.48
C VAL A 54 7.26 -1.41 11.61
N TRP A 55 5.96 -1.26 11.37
CA TRP A 55 4.97 -1.08 12.43
C TRP A 55 4.46 -2.46 12.83
N ASP A 56 5.03 -3.03 13.90
CA ASP A 56 4.69 -4.37 14.37
C ASP A 56 3.30 -4.39 15.04
N PRO A 57 2.35 -5.20 14.55
CA PRO A 57 1.05 -5.37 15.19
C PRO A 57 1.16 -5.81 16.64
N LYS A 58 2.18 -6.57 17.05
CA LYS A 58 2.33 -7.03 18.44
C LYS A 58 2.51 -5.89 19.45
N GLU A 59 3.04 -4.75 19.02
CA GLU A 59 3.25 -3.60 19.89
C GLU A 59 2.07 -2.64 19.90
N ASN A 60 1.19 -2.71 18.90
CA ASN A 60 0.12 -1.74 18.69
C ASN A 60 -1.21 -2.43 18.34
N GLN A 61 -2.15 -2.42 19.30
CA GLN A 61 -3.48 -3.04 19.19
C GLN A 61 -4.25 -2.57 17.94
N GLU A 62 -4.07 -1.32 17.53
CA GLU A 62 -4.75 -0.74 16.38
C GLU A 62 -4.41 -1.42 15.04
N PHE A 63 -3.18 -1.92 14.87
CA PHE A 63 -2.78 -2.71 13.70
C PHE A 63 -3.33 -4.15 13.78
N GLN A 64 -3.41 -4.73 14.99
CA GLN A 64 -4.05 -6.04 15.21
C GLN A 64 -5.54 -6.00 14.88
N CYS A 65 -6.24 -4.96 15.33
CA CYS A 65 -7.64 -4.69 15.02
C CYS A 65 -7.85 -4.57 13.50
N ALA A 66 -6.99 -3.81 12.81
CA ALA A 66 -7.08 -3.66 11.37
C ALA A 66 -6.68 -4.94 10.61
N GLY A 67 -5.94 -5.85 11.24
CA GLY A 67 -5.45 -7.08 10.64
C GLY A 67 -4.38 -6.83 9.58
N VAL A 68 -3.49 -5.87 9.81
CA VAL A 68 -2.49 -5.43 8.83
C VAL A 68 -1.10 -5.28 9.44
N THR A 69 -0.07 -5.46 8.62
CA THR A 69 1.31 -5.03 8.92
C THR A 69 1.72 -3.93 7.95
N VAL A 70 2.37 -2.87 8.44
CA VAL A 70 2.86 -1.78 7.59
C VAL A 70 4.37 -1.73 7.62
N ILE A 71 4.97 -1.55 6.44
CA ILE A 71 6.40 -1.48 6.26
C ILE A 71 6.74 -0.22 5.45
N ARG A 72 7.77 0.51 5.89
CA ARG A 72 8.41 1.57 5.10
C ARG A 72 9.81 1.10 4.70
N ARG A 73 10.11 1.19 3.41
CA ARG A 73 11.43 0.88 2.88
C ARG A 73 12.08 2.14 2.33
N GLU A 74 13.32 2.38 2.75
CA GLU A 74 14.21 3.34 2.15
C GLU A 74 15.29 2.60 1.38
N ILE A 75 15.37 2.82 0.08
CA ILE A 75 16.34 2.17 -0.81
C ILE A 75 17.25 3.26 -1.37
N GLU A 76 18.55 3.11 -1.15
CA GLU A 76 19.55 4.04 -1.64
C GLU A 76 19.67 3.98 -3.17
N PRO A 77 20.25 5.00 -3.82
CA PRO A 77 20.57 4.93 -5.25
C PRO A 77 21.34 3.65 -5.55
N LYS A 78 20.94 2.95 -6.62
CA LYS A 78 21.50 1.64 -7.02
C LYS A 78 21.28 0.51 -6.00
N GLY A 79 20.37 0.69 -5.06
CA GLY A 79 19.92 -0.35 -4.15
C GLY A 79 18.93 -1.30 -4.82
N LEU A 80 19.12 -2.60 -4.62
CA LEU A 80 18.25 -3.67 -5.06
C LEU A 80 17.64 -4.37 -3.84
N LEU A 81 16.34 -4.20 -3.65
CA LEU A 81 15.55 -5.05 -2.77
C LEU A 81 15.42 -6.43 -3.42
N LEU A 82 15.98 -7.43 -2.74
CA LEU A 82 16.11 -8.78 -3.25
C LEU A 82 14.75 -9.44 -3.56
N PRO A 83 14.70 -10.37 -4.52
CA PRO A 83 13.49 -11.12 -4.86
C PRO A 83 12.88 -11.84 -3.65
N HIS A 84 11.62 -11.57 -3.38
CA HIS A 84 10.86 -12.23 -2.31
C HIS A 84 9.36 -12.23 -2.63
N TYR A 85 8.61 -13.14 -2.02
CA TYR A 85 7.15 -13.13 -2.00
C TYR A 85 6.62 -13.11 -0.56
N THR A 86 5.35 -12.75 -0.38
CA THR A 86 4.71 -12.65 0.95
C THR A 86 3.42 -13.46 1.02
N ASN A 87 3.07 -13.98 2.19
CA ASN A 87 1.79 -14.69 2.41
C ASN A 87 0.56 -13.77 2.39
N ALA A 88 0.74 -12.45 2.52
CA ALA A 88 -0.33 -11.47 2.47
C ALA A 88 -0.26 -10.61 1.19
N PRO A 89 -1.41 -10.23 0.60
CA PRO A 89 -1.45 -9.27 -0.49
C PRO A 89 -1.10 -7.88 0.03
N SER A 90 -0.60 -7.03 -0.87
CA SER A 90 -0.08 -5.72 -0.49
C SER A 90 -0.53 -4.59 -1.40
N ILE A 91 -0.63 -3.40 -0.81
CA ILE A 91 -0.78 -2.14 -1.54
C ILE A 91 0.29 -1.17 -1.05
N SER A 92 1.05 -0.60 -1.99
CA SER A 92 2.17 0.29 -1.73
C SER A 92 1.89 1.69 -2.26
N TYR A 93 2.39 2.71 -1.59
CA TYR A 93 2.47 4.09 -2.08
C TYR A 93 3.91 4.56 -2.12
N VAL A 94 4.33 5.08 -3.28
CA VAL A 94 5.69 5.60 -3.49
C VAL A 94 5.75 7.06 -3.02
N ILE A 95 6.40 7.30 -1.88
CA ILE A 95 6.46 8.62 -1.21
C ILE A 95 7.45 9.54 -1.95
N ARG A 96 8.62 9.01 -2.32
CA ARG A 96 9.71 9.75 -2.98
C ARG A 96 10.48 8.81 -3.91
N GLY A 97 11.10 9.37 -4.94
CA GLY A 97 12.02 8.66 -5.83
C GLY A 97 11.33 8.00 -7.02
N ARG A 98 12.10 7.18 -7.73
CA ARG A 98 11.69 6.39 -8.89
C ARG A 98 12.42 5.05 -8.84
N GLY A 99 11.88 4.05 -9.53
CA GLY A 99 12.46 2.73 -9.53
C GLY A 99 11.84 1.80 -10.55
N LEU A 100 12.40 0.60 -10.57
CA LEU A 100 11.97 -0.53 -11.37
C LEU A 100 11.38 -1.59 -10.45
N LEU A 101 10.29 -2.20 -10.89
CA LEU A 101 9.61 -3.31 -10.23
C LEU A 101 9.58 -4.49 -11.20
N GLY A 102 10.25 -5.58 -10.83
CA GLY A 102 10.01 -6.88 -11.44
C GLY A 102 9.04 -7.69 -10.62
N VAL A 103 8.21 -8.47 -11.31
CA VAL A 103 7.23 -9.37 -10.73
C VAL A 103 7.34 -10.69 -11.45
N SER A 104 7.47 -11.80 -10.71
CA SER A 104 7.58 -13.16 -11.25
C SER A 104 6.81 -14.18 -10.40
N GLY A 105 6.67 -15.41 -10.90
CA GLY A 105 6.00 -16.50 -10.16
C GLY A 105 4.51 -16.70 -10.48
N LEU A 106 4.03 -16.20 -11.63
CA LEU A 106 2.66 -16.38 -12.10
C LEU A 106 2.48 -17.39 -13.24
N GLY A 107 3.53 -18.15 -13.58
CA GLY A 107 3.52 -19.05 -14.74
C GLY A 107 3.53 -18.32 -16.09
N CYS A 108 3.74 -17.01 -16.09
CA CYS A 108 3.81 -16.20 -17.30
C CYS A 108 5.09 -16.50 -18.09
N ALA A 109 4.98 -16.53 -19.42
CA ALA A 109 6.14 -16.55 -20.30
C ALA A 109 6.99 -15.29 -20.13
N ASP A 110 8.28 -15.41 -20.42
CA ASP A 110 9.15 -14.26 -20.62
C ASP A 110 8.69 -13.53 -21.88
N THR A 111 8.55 -12.21 -21.78
CA THR A 111 7.98 -11.38 -22.87
C THR A 111 8.93 -10.28 -23.32
N TYR A 112 10.00 -10.06 -22.56
CA TYR A 112 11.09 -9.17 -22.92
C TYR A 112 12.25 -10.06 -23.33
N GLU A 113 12.62 -10.02 -24.61
CA GLU A 113 13.62 -10.91 -25.21
C GLU A 113 14.54 -10.06 -26.08
N SER A 114 15.85 -10.34 -26.01
CA SER A 114 16.80 -9.85 -27.01
C SER A 114 16.60 -10.66 -28.30
N GLY A 115 16.33 -10.00 -29.43
CA GLY A 115 16.00 -10.69 -30.68
C GLY A 115 17.12 -11.61 -31.20
N PHE A 116 16.72 -12.73 -31.81
CA PHE A 116 17.58 -13.48 -32.73
C PHE A 116 17.82 -12.63 -33.98
N SER A 117 19.07 -12.34 -34.31
CA SER A 117 19.43 -11.85 -35.64
C SER A 117 19.32 -12.99 -36.65
N GLU A 118 18.10 -13.42 -37.01
CA GLU A 118 17.82 -14.35 -38.12
C GLU A 118 17.15 -13.61 -39.30
N SER A 119 17.67 -12.43 -39.65
CA SER A 119 17.39 -11.83 -40.96
C SER A 119 18.58 -12.01 -41.89
N PHE A 120 18.46 -13.00 -42.77
CA PHE A 120 19.22 -13.24 -43.99
C PHE A 120 19.86 -11.98 -44.61
N SER A 121 21.19 -11.87 -44.54
CA SER A 121 22.04 -11.36 -45.63
C SER A 121 23.49 -11.80 -45.40
N GLU A 122 24.10 -12.40 -46.41
CA GLU A 122 25.44 -13.02 -46.40
C GLU A 122 26.61 -12.01 -46.32
N GLU A 123 26.39 -10.76 -45.93
CA GLU A 123 27.37 -9.67 -46.11
C GLU A 123 27.84 -8.94 -44.84
N SER A 124 27.53 -9.45 -43.65
CA SER A 124 27.97 -8.82 -42.37
C SER A 124 28.79 -9.75 -41.47
N ARG A 125 29.86 -10.35 -42.01
CA ARG A 125 30.81 -11.23 -41.28
C ARG A 125 32.05 -10.49 -40.73
N SER A 126 31.90 -9.26 -40.22
CA SER A 126 33.06 -8.51 -39.71
C SER A 126 32.84 -7.74 -38.40
N SER A 127 31.87 -8.12 -37.57
CA SER A 127 31.75 -7.58 -36.20
C SER A 127 31.26 -8.59 -35.15
N GLU A 128 31.61 -9.87 -35.29
CA GLU A 128 31.27 -10.96 -34.34
C GLU A 128 32.19 -11.03 -33.11
N LEU A 129 32.54 -9.90 -32.48
CA LEU A 129 33.35 -9.88 -31.25
C LEU A 129 32.77 -9.01 -30.13
N GLY A 130 31.50 -8.59 -30.21
CA GLY A 130 30.90 -7.74 -29.19
C GLY A 130 29.37 -7.83 -29.01
N SER A 131 28.70 -8.82 -29.59
CA SER A 131 27.22 -8.94 -29.57
C SER A 131 26.67 -10.21 -28.92
N GLU A 132 27.51 -11.00 -28.24
CA GLU A 132 27.04 -12.10 -27.38
C GLU A 132 26.63 -11.66 -25.97
N GLU A 133 26.96 -10.43 -25.55
CA GLU A 133 26.91 -10.02 -24.13
C GLU A 133 25.53 -9.71 -23.55
N MET A 134 24.45 -9.63 -24.36
CA MET A 134 23.12 -9.34 -23.82
C MET A 134 22.03 -10.24 -24.41
N ARG A 135 22.29 -11.56 -24.41
CA ARG A 135 21.24 -12.58 -24.59
C ARG A 135 20.51 -12.76 -23.27
N ASP A 136 19.34 -12.15 -23.14
CA ASP A 136 18.50 -12.27 -21.95
C ASP A 136 17.02 -12.41 -22.33
N GLN A 137 16.26 -13.10 -21.48
CA GLN A 137 14.82 -13.23 -21.58
C GLN A 137 14.23 -13.15 -20.18
N HIS A 138 13.30 -12.21 -19.97
CA HIS A 138 12.63 -12.08 -18.68
C HIS A 138 11.21 -11.53 -18.80
N GLN A 139 10.47 -11.60 -17.69
CA GLN A 139 9.15 -11.01 -17.60
C GLN A 139 9.20 -9.47 -17.60
N LYS A 140 8.06 -8.85 -17.94
CA LYS A 140 7.90 -7.40 -18.01
C LYS A 140 8.35 -6.68 -16.73
N VAL A 141 9.34 -5.80 -16.87
CA VAL A 141 9.76 -4.85 -15.83
C VAL A 141 8.85 -3.61 -15.89
N ARG A 142 8.44 -3.10 -14.73
CA ARG A 142 7.52 -1.97 -14.61
C ARG A 142 8.21 -0.82 -13.93
N ARG A 143 8.19 0.35 -14.57
CA ARG A 143 8.72 1.56 -13.98
C ARG A 143 7.67 2.25 -13.12
N PHE A 144 8.11 2.83 -12.02
CA PHE A 144 7.27 3.62 -11.15
C PHE A 144 8.04 4.83 -10.59
N HIS A 145 7.29 5.77 -10.03
CA HIS A 145 7.83 6.96 -9.39
C HIS A 145 6.89 7.49 -8.33
N LYS A 146 7.31 8.52 -7.59
CA LYS A 146 6.51 9.24 -6.60
C LYS A 146 5.04 9.38 -7.01
N GLY A 147 4.15 9.02 -6.09
CA GLY A 147 2.71 9.08 -6.27
C GLY A 147 2.11 7.83 -6.91
N HIS A 148 2.90 6.82 -7.28
CA HIS A 148 2.35 5.54 -7.71
C HIS A 148 1.78 4.75 -6.53
N VAL A 149 0.59 4.21 -6.74
CA VAL A 149 0.00 3.13 -5.94
C VAL A 149 0.24 1.82 -6.68
N ILE A 150 0.78 0.80 -5.99
CA ILE A 150 1.14 -0.50 -6.56
C ILE A 150 0.42 -1.60 -5.76
N GLY A 151 -0.34 -2.47 -6.43
CA GLY A 151 -1.02 -3.59 -5.80
C GLY A 151 -0.42 -4.93 -6.24
N LEU A 152 -0.10 -5.80 -5.28
CA LEU A 152 0.49 -7.12 -5.53
C LEU A 152 -0.23 -8.23 -4.74
N PRO A 153 -0.55 -9.37 -5.38
CA PRO A 153 -1.09 -10.55 -4.69
C PRO A 153 -0.13 -11.17 -3.67
N ALA A 154 -0.68 -12.01 -2.78
CA ALA A 154 0.13 -12.93 -1.99
C ALA A 154 0.78 -13.99 -2.90
N GLY A 155 1.95 -14.49 -2.50
CA GLY A 155 2.68 -15.56 -3.20
C GLY A 155 3.42 -15.14 -4.47
N VAL A 156 3.23 -13.90 -4.94
CA VAL A 156 3.90 -13.38 -6.13
C VAL A 156 5.27 -12.82 -5.77
N SER A 157 6.31 -13.29 -6.46
CA SER A 157 7.68 -12.83 -6.27
C SER A 157 7.86 -11.43 -6.85
N LYS A 158 8.59 -10.59 -6.13
CA LYS A 158 8.90 -9.21 -6.54
C LYS A 158 10.31 -8.81 -6.14
N TRP A 159 10.91 -7.94 -6.94
CA TRP A 159 12.14 -7.22 -6.62
C TRP A 159 11.98 -5.75 -6.97
N ILE A 160 12.72 -4.87 -6.29
CA ILE A 160 12.66 -3.42 -6.52
C ILE A 160 14.07 -2.88 -6.65
N TYR A 161 14.34 -2.17 -7.74
CA TYR A 161 15.61 -1.49 -7.97
C TYR A 161 15.42 0.03 -8.00
N ASN A 162 16.28 0.77 -7.31
CA ASN A 162 16.31 2.23 -7.37
C ASN A 162 17.24 2.70 -8.50
N ASP A 163 16.64 3.09 -9.63
CA ASP A 163 17.30 3.68 -10.81
C ASP A 163 17.30 5.22 -10.78
N GLY A 164 17.06 5.81 -9.60
CA GLY A 164 17.11 7.25 -9.37
C GLY A 164 18.36 7.69 -8.60
N GLU A 165 18.66 8.98 -8.69
CA GLU A 165 19.72 9.64 -7.92
C GLU A 165 19.33 9.89 -6.46
N ASP A 166 18.02 9.96 -6.18
CA ASP A 166 17.48 10.16 -4.85
C ASP A 166 17.22 8.82 -4.14
N ARG A 167 17.19 8.85 -2.80
CA ARG A 167 16.60 7.75 -2.03
C ARG A 167 15.15 7.50 -2.44
N LEU A 168 14.84 6.23 -2.68
CA LEU A 168 13.50 5.74 -2.95
C LEU A 168 12.82 5.38 -1.62
N THR A 169 11.66 5.97 -1.35
CA THR A 169 10.88 5.72 -0.13
C THR A 169 9.50 5.18 -0.48
N ILE A 170 9.17 3.99 0.02
CA ILE A 170 7.91 3.30 -0.25
C ILE A 170 7.28 2.91 1.08
N VAL A 171 5.99 3.19 1.26
CA VAL A 171 5.19 2.63 2.36
C VAL A 171 4.25 1.57 1.80
N THR A 172 4.23 0.39 2.42
CA THR A 172 3.48 -0.78 1.97
C THR A 172 2.62 -1.31 3.12
N LEU A 173 1.33 -1.47 2.87
CA LEU A 173 0.42 -2.20 3.73
C LEU A 173 0.28 -3.63 3.23
N PHE A 174 0.41 -4.57 4.16
CA PHE A 174 0.12 -5.99 3.98
C PHE A 174 -1.16 -6.36 4.75
N ASP A 175 -2.16 -6.90 4.06
CA ASP A 175 -3.42 -7.33 4.68
C ASP A 175 -3.28 -8.78 5.18
N THR A 176 -2.79 -8.92 6.40
CA THR A 176 -2.55 -10.22 7.05
C THR A 176 -3.85 -10.98 7.34
N ASN A 177 -4.99 -10.30 7.40
CA ASN A 177 -6.31 -10.92 7.57
C ASN A 177 -7.05 -11.15 6.24
N ASN A 178 -6.35 -11.05 5.11
CA ASN A 178 -6.92 -11.26 3.79
C ASN A 178 -7.16 -12.75 3.50
N PHE A 179 -8.18 -13.06 2.69
CA PHE A 179 -8.50 -14.43 2.28
C PHE A 179 -7.39 -15.14 1.48
N GLN A 180 -6.45 -14.38 0.91
CA GLN A 180 -5.28 -14.95 0.22
C GLN A 180 -4.26 -15.52 1.22
N ASN A 181 -4.25 -15.04 2.46
CA ASN A 181 -3.39 -15.56 3.51
C ASN A 181 -4.08 -16.72 4.23
N GLN A 182 -3.62 -17.94 3.97
CA GLN A 182 -4.18 -19.17 4.56
C GLN A 182 -3.33 -19.72 5.72
N LEU A 183 -2.32 -18.98 6.15
CA LEU A 183 -1.43 -19.39 7.24
C LEU A 183 -2.02 -18.94 8.58
N ASP A 184 -1.60 -17.77 9.03
CA ASP A 184 -2.05 -17.10 10.26
C ASP A 184 -1.88 -15.59 10.10
N ASP A 185 -2.06 -14.80 11.15
CA ASP A 185 -1.99 -13.35 11.10
C ASP A 185 -0.56 -12.74 11.08
N ASN A 186 0.49 -13.56 11.02
CA ASN A 186 1.86 -13.08 10.91
C ASN A 186 2.25 -12.87 9.44
N LEU A 187 2.87 -11.72 9.15
CA LEU A 187 3.44 -11.43 7.84
C LEU A 187 4.76 -12.22 7.65
N ARG A 188 4.82 -13.06 6.63
CA ARG A 188 6.02 -13.81 6.26
C ARG A 188 6.55 -13.32 4.93
N SER A 189 7.84 -13.00 4.92
CA SER A 189 8.61 -12.63 3.74
C SER A 189 9.53 -13.79 3.35
N PHE A 190 9.23 -14.44 2.24
CA PHE A 190 10.00 -15.57 1.71
C PHE A 190 10.99 -15.05 0.67
N PHE A 191 12.22 -14.80 1.10
CA PHE A 191 13.30 -14.36 0.22
C PHE A 191 13.82 -15.52 -0.63
N ILE A 192 14.01 -15.27 -1.93
CA ILE A 192 14.57 -16.25 -2.88
C ILE A 192 16.10 -16.15 -2.92
N ALA A 193 16.65 -14.99 -2.59
CA ALA A 193 18.09 -14.72 -2.63
C ALA A 193 18.58 -13.98 -1.38
N GLY A 194 19.89 -14.03 -1.17
CA GLY A 194 20.61 -13.34 -0.10
C GLY A 194 20.29 -13.87 1.30
N ASN A 195 20.74 -13.15 2.32
CA ASN A 195 20.48 -13.51 3.71
C ASN A 195 19.87 -12.30 4.44
N PRO A 196 18.54 -12.18 4.47
CA PRO A 196 17.88 -10.95 4.92
C PRO A 196 18.02 -10.71 6.43
N GLN A 197 18.43 -11.71 7.21
CA GLN A 197 18.79 -11.54 8.63
C GLN A 197 20.13 -10.81 8.84
N GLY A 198 21.04 -10.82 7.85
CA GLY A 198 22.41 -10.31 7.99
C GLY A 198 23.19 -10.94 9.16
N ARG A 199 24.26 -10.27 9.62
CA ARG A 199 25.10 -10.71 10.76
C ARG A 199 24.38 -10.83 12.12
N GLY A 200 23.12 -10.42 12.24
CA GLY A 200 22.37 -10.37 13.50
C GLY A 200 21.49 -11.58 13.82
N GLY A 201 21.27 -12.49 12.86
CA GLY A 201 20.32 -13.61 13.00
C GLY A 201 20.82 -14.82 13.80
N ASP A 202 22.14 -15.03 13.85
CA ASP A 202 22.77 -16.27 14.33
C ASP A 202 22.76 -16.47 15.85
N GLN A 203 22.27 -15.51 16.65
CA GLN A 203 22.17 -15.69 18.10
C GLN A 203 20.87 -16.38 18.56
N SER A 204 19.96 -16.72 17.64
CA SER A 204 18.64 -17.24 17.99
C SER A 204 18.49 -18.78 17.89
N GLY A 205 19.45 -19.50 17.31
CA GLY A 205 19.30 -20.93 16.99
C GLY A 205 20.19 -21.93 17.71
N ARG A 206 21.25 -21.53 18.43
CA ARG A 206 22.21 -22.48 19.03
C ARG A 206 22.70 -22.05 20.42
N HIS A 207 21.90 -22.22 21.46
CA HIS A 207 22.41 -22.43 22.82
C HIS A 207 21.33 -23.07 23.70
N HIS A 208 21.20 -24.40 23.59
CA HIS A 208 20.77 -25.20 24.73
C HIS A 208 22.00 -25.51 25.59
N GLU A 209 21.85 -25.33 26.90
CA GLU A 209 22.76 -25.68 27.99
C GLU A 209 24.05 -24.86 28.16
N SER A 210 23.93 -23.74 28.90
CA SER A 210 24.63 -23.54 30.19
C SER A 210 24.81 -22.05 30.53
N ARG A 211 23.94 -21.51 31.40
CA ARG A 211 24.29 -20.74 32.61
C ARG A 211 23.09 -19.98 33.15
N ARG A 212 22.70 -20.35 34.37
CA ARG A 212 21.88 -19.54 35.27
C ARG A 212 22.68 -18.31 35.73
N GLN A 213 21.94 -17.26 36.07
CA GLN A 213 22.35 -15.99 36.69
C GLN A 213 22.91 -14.92 35.75
N HIS A 214 22.03 -14.06 35.22
CA HIS A 214 21.99 -12.63 35.56
C HIS A 214 20.73 -12.01 34.94
N GLU A 215 19.88 -11.49 35.81
CA GLU A 215 18.56 -10.95 35.49
C GLU A 215 18.61 -9.41 35.44
N SER A 216 17.73 -8.84 34.62
CA SER A 216 17.45 -7.43 34.33
C SER A 216 18.29 -6.77 33.22
N SER A 217 17.60 -6.43 32.11
CA SER A 217 17.92 -5.41 31.08
C SER A 217 18.03 -5.84 29.60
N ARG A 218 17.64 -7.06 29.18
CA ARG A 218 17.59 -7.42 27.74
C ARG A 218 16.40 -8.30 27.36
N ARG A 219 15.20 -7.71 27.33
CA ARG A 219 13.96 -8.42 26.98
C ARG A 219 13.10 -7.62 25.99
N HIS A 220 13.64 -7.29 24.81
CA HIS A 220 12.86 -6.63 23.75
C HIS A 220 13.25 -7.03 22.30
N THR A 221 13.73 -8.26 22.07
CA THR A 221 14.00 -8.71 20.69
C THR A 221 13.73 -10.21 20.53
N ARG A 222 12.57 -10.67 20.99
CA ARG A 222 12.09 -12.03 20.74
C ARG A 222 10.64 -11.97 20.29
N GLY A 223 10.45 -11.87 18.97
CA GLY A 223 9.16 -12.11 18.33
C GLY A 223 8.68 -11.07 17.32
N SER A 224 9.55 -10.44 16.52
CA SER A 224 9.11 -9.60 15.39
C SER A 224 8.26 -10.43 14.41
N GLN A 225 7.07 -9.96 14.03
CA GLN A 225 6.21 -10.71 13.10
C GLN A 225 6.75 -10.76 11.67
N GLU A 226 7.61 -9.83 11.24
CA GLU A 226 8.49 -10.13 10.10
C GLU A 226 9.56 -11.10 10.58
N GLU A 227 9.26 -12.40 10.48
CA GLU A 227 10.25 -13.46 10.55
C GLU A 227 11.07 -13.41 9.27
N PHE A 228 12.12 -12.58 9.24
CA PHE A 228 13.17 -12.74 8.26
C PHE A 228 13.87 -14.06 8.61
N GLY A 229 13.64 -15.11 7.83
CA GLY A 229 14.48 -16.31 7.82
C GLY A 229 15.71 -16.10 6.94
N GLN A 230 16.54 -17.12 6.77
CA GLN A 230 17.44 -17.18 5.60
C GLN A 230 16.58 -17.25 4.31
N ASN A 231 17.19 -17.12 3.12
CA ASN A 231 16.42 -17.36 1.89
C ASN A 231 15.88 -18.80 1.86
N ILE A 232 14.83 -19.04 1.08
CA ILE A 232 14.16 -20.34 1.01
C ILE A 232 15.07 -21.48 0.55
N LEU A 233 16.12 -21.19 -0.25
CA LEU A 233 17.03 -22.20 -0.81
C LEU A 233 17.96 -22.78 0.26
N SER A 234 18.26 -22.02 1.32
CA SER A 234 19.06 -22.48 2.47
C SER A 234 18.47 -23.67 3.22
N GLY A 235 17.15 -23.90 3.12
CA GLY A 235 16.47 -25.01 3.78
C GLY A 235 16.59 -26.36 3.07
N PHE A 236 17.18 -26.40 1.86
CA PHE A 236 17.28 -27.60 1.05
C PHE A 236 18.66 -28.25 1.10
N ASP A 237 18.71 -29.55 0.83
CA ASP A 237 19.96 -30.27 0.66
C ASP A 237 20.75 -29.73 -0.54
N LYS A 238 22.04 -29.48 -0.31
CA LYS A 238 22.93 -28.84 -1.29
C LYS A 238 23.11 -29.71 -2.55
N GLN A 239 23.25 -31.02 -2.39
CA GLN A 239 23.45 -31.93 -3.53
C GLN A 239 22.15 -32.07 -4.34
N LEU A 240 21.01 -32.19 -3.66
CA LEU A 240 19.72 -32.29 -4.34
C LEU A 240 19.41 -31.01 -5.16
N LEU A 241 19.75 -29.82 -4.65
CA LEU A 241 19.63 -28.59 -5.42
C LEU A 241 20.62 -28.54 -6.59
N ALA A 242 21.86 -28.99 -6.39
CA ALA A 242 22.87 -29.04 -7.46
C ALA A 242 22.38 -29.92 -8.62
N ASP A 243 21.81 -31.08 -8.30
CA ASP A 243 21.21 -31.99 -9.26
C ASP A 243 19.97 -31.36 -9.94
N ALA A 244 19.10 -30.68 -9.18
CA ALA A 244 17.87 -30.09 -9.71
C ALA A 244 18.10 -28.88 -10.64
N PHE A 245 19.12 -28.07 -10.37
CA PHE A 245 19.49 -26.91 -11.18
C PHE A 245 20.53 -27.25 -12.26
N GLU A 246 21.07 -28.47 -12.26
CA GLU A 246 22.18 -28.90 -13.13
C GLU A 246 23.42 -27.99 -13.03
N VAL A 247 23.81 -27.62 -11.80
CA VAL A 247 24.94 -26.73 -11.52
C VAL A 247 25.89 -27.30 -10.47
N GLU A 248 27.09 -26.74 -10.37
CA GLU A 248 28.06 -27.11 -9.35
C GLU A 248 27.58 -26.75 -7.92
N SER A 249 27.97 -27.58 -6.95
CA SER A 249 27.67 -27.38 -5.53
C SER A 249 28.16 -26.01 -4.99
N ASP A 250 29.22 -25.45 -5.56
CA ASP A 250 29.70 -24.11 -5.19
C ASP A 250 28.73 -23.00 -5.60
N THR A 251 28.04 -23.17 -6.74
CA THR A 251 26.94 -22.27 -7.16
C THR A 251 25.77 -22.38 -6.20
N ILE A 252 25.43 -23.59 -5.74
CA ILE A 252 24.38 -23.79 -4.72
C ILE A 252 24.74 -23.10 -3.41
N SER A 253 25.99 -23.19 -2.97
CA SER A 253 26.47 -22.50 -1.75
C SER A 253 26.25 -20.97 -1.83
N LYS A 254 26.40 -20.38 -3.03
CA LYS A 254 26.16 -18.96 -3.27
C LYS A 254 24.67 -18.59 -3.22
N ILE A 255 23.80 -19.36 -3.90
CA ILE A 255 22.36 -19.05 -3.91
C ILE A 255 21.69 -19.34 -2.56
N GLN A 256 22.25 -20.26 -1.76
CA GLN A 256 21.85 -20.48 -0.37
C GLN A 256 22.29 -19.34 0.56
N GLY A 257 23.17 -18.44 0.12
CA GLY A 257 23.54 -17.25 0.88
C GLY A 257 24.39 -17.52 2.12
N GLU A 258 25.14 -18.64 2.16
CA GLU A 258 25.92 -19.09 3.34
C GLU A 258 26.92 -18.03 3.85
N ASN A 259 27.43 -17.18 2.95
CA ASN A 259 28.41 -16.14 3.26
C ASN A 259 27.93 -14.73 2.87
N ASP A 260 26.61 -14.53 2.79
CA ASP A 260 26.01 -13.22 2.49
C ASP A 260 25.59 -12.53 3.80
N ASP A 261 26.07 -11.32 4.03
CA ASP A 261 25.73 -10.49 5.18
C ASP A 261 25.12 -9.13 4.80
N ARG A 262 24.80 -8.92 3.52
CA ARG A 262 24.34 -7.64 2.98
C ARG A 262 22.89 -7.31 3.37
N GLY A 263 22.13 -8.30 3.82
CA GLY A 263 20.72 -8.15 4.21
C GLY A 263 19.77 -8.18 3.01
N ALA A 264 18.55 -7.66 3.20
CA ALA A 264 17.48 -7.73 2.21
C ALA A 264 17.60 -6.72 1.05
N ILE A 265 18.40 -5.66 1.22
CA ILE A 265 18.58 -4.58 0.24
C ILE A 265 20.07 -4.43 -0.02
N ILE A 266 20.53 -4.86 -1.20
CA ILE A 266 21.94 -4.90 -1.57
C ILE A 266 22.30 -3.74 -2.50
N ARG A 267 23.58 -3.40 -2.59
CA ARG A 267 24.09 -2.47 -3.59
C ARG A 267 24.44 -3.22 -4.87
N VAL A 268 24.01 -2.71 -6.01
CA VAL A 268 24.46 -3.22 -7.31
C VAL A 268 25.87 -2.68 -7.59
N GLU A 269 26.84 -3.58 -7.68
CA GLU A 269 28.23 -3.25 -8.06
C GLU A 269 28.35 -3.12 -9.58
N GLY A 270 29.35 -2.35 -10.06
CA GLY A 270 29.68 -2.29 -11.49
C GLY A 270 28.96 -1.24 -12.33
N GLY A 271 27.93 -0.55 -11.84
CA GLY A 271 27.29 0.52 -12.62
C GLY A 271 25.80 0.66 -12.38
N GLU A 272 25.01 0.52 -13.44
CA GLU A 272 23.56 0.39 -13.39
C GLU A 272 23.20 -1.09 -13.62
N LEU A 273 22.03 -1.51 -13.15
CA LEU A 273 21.54 -2.86 -13.41
C LEU A 273 21.17 -2.99 -14.90
N GLU A 274 21.95 -3.77 -15.64
CA GLU A 274 21.71 -4.05 -17.06
C GLU A 274 20.55 -5.05 -17.21
N MET A 275 19.52 -4.69 -17.97
CA MET A 275 18.38 -5.56 -18.27
C MET A 275 17.63 -5.04 -19.50
N LEU A 276 16.77 -5.88 -20.09
CA LEU A 276 15.94 -5.45 -21.23
C LEU A 276 14.80 -4.57 -20.74
N ILE A 277 14.84 -3.27 -21.05
CA ILE A 277 13.73 -2.35 -20.79
C ILE A 277 13.53 -1.52 -22.06
N PRO A 278 12.27 -1.38 -22.54
CA PRO A 278 12.00 -0.50 -23.66
C PRO A 278 12.53 0.92 -23.39
N GLU A 279 13.16 1.52 -24.40
CA GLU A 279 13.60 2.91 -24.32
C GLU A 279 12.41 3.84 -24.02
N TRP A 280 12.69 4.90 -23.27
CA TRP A 280 11.71 5.87 -22.82
C TRP A 280 11.18 6.75 -23.98
N ASP A 281 10.15 6.27 -24.67
CA ASP A 281 9.46 7.09 -25.66
C ASP A 281 8.40 8.01 -25.02
N GLN A 282 8.28 9.22 -25.59
CA GLN A 282 7.27 10.23 -25.24
C GLN A 282 5.82 9.71 -25.31
N GLU A 283 5.59 8.53 -25.88
CA GLU A 283 4.30 7.85 -25.97
C GLU A 283 3.80 7.30 -24.63
N GLU A 284 4.64 6.90 -23.67
CA GLU A 284 4.13 6.46 -22.36
C GLU A 284 3.53 7.64 -21.56
N GLN A 285 4.11 8.85 -21.66
CA GLN A 285 3.50 10.08 -21.14
C GLN A 285 2.18 10.40 -21.85
N ARG A 286 2.05 10.05 -23.14
CA ARG A 286 0.80 10.18 -23.89
C ARG A 286 -0.22 9.12 -23.49
N SER A 287 0.18 7.89 -23.14
CA SER A 287 -0.72 6.84 -22.65
C SER A 287 -1.41 7.24 -21.33
N GLU A 288 -0.70 7.97 -20.46
CA GLU A 288 -1.27 8.54 -19.25
C GLU A 288 -2.27 9.68 -19.52
N ARG A 289 -2.12 10.39 -20.66
CA ARG A 289 -2.98 11.48 -21.12
C ARG A 289 -4.15 11.02 -22.01
N HIS A 290 -4.01 9.93 -22.77
CA HIS A 290 -5.01 9.47 -23.75
C HIS A 290 -6.20 8.71 -23.15
N HIS A 291 -6.17 8.34 -21.87
CA HIS A 291 -7.37 7.84 -21.17
C HIS A 291 -8.28 8.97 -20.64
N ARG A 292 -8.29 10.12 -21.33
CA ARG A 292 -9.14 11.30 -21.03
C ARG A 292 -10.60 11.18 -21.49
N GLY A 293 -11.00 10.10 -22.15
CA GLY A 293 -12.39 9.92 -22.56
C GLY A 293 -12.57 8.70 -23.44
N GLY A 294 -13.33 7.72 -22.97
CA GLY A 294 -13.65 6.55 -23.76
C GLY A 294 -14.55 5.60 -22.98
N ARG A 295 -15.86 5.71 -23.24
CA ARG A 295 -16.76 4.56 -23.17
C ARG A 295 -16.14 3.48 -24.06
N GLN A 296 -15.33 2.59 -23.50
CA GLN A 296 -15.06 1.32 -24.15
C GLN A 296 -16.36 0.53 -24.07
N SER A 297 -17.10 0.59 -25.18
CA SER A 297 -17.96 -0.45 -25.69
C SER A 297 -17.82 -1.77 -24.93
N GLU A 298 -18.85 -2.10 -24.14
CA GLU A 298 -19.16 -3.44 -23.64
C GLU A 298 -19.41 -4.42 -24.81
N ARG A 299 -18.41 -4.68 -25.63
CA ARG A 299 -18.45 -5.75 -26.65
C ARG A 299 -17.06 -6.31 -26.84
N SER A 300 -16.60 -7.03 -25.84
CA SER A 300 -15.84 -8.26 -25.98
C SER A 300 -15.73 -8.86 -24.57
N ARG A 301 -16.44 -9.95 -24.34
CA ARG A 301 -16.01 -10.94 -23.36
C ARG A 301 -15.02 -11.84 -24.09
N PRO A 302 -13.70 -11.79 -23.81
CA PRO A 302 -12.89 -12.98 -23.95
C PRO A 302 -12.98 -13.73 -22.61
N HIS A 303 -13.52 -14.93 -22.64
CA HIS A 303 -13.16 -15.92 -21.62
C HIS A 303 -11.68 -16.26 -21.87
N ASN A 304 -10.77 -15.50 -21.26
CA ASN A 304 -9.35 -15.83 -21.24
C ASN A 304 -9.02 -16.26 -19.80
N GLY A 305 -8.33 -17.38 -19.65
CA GLY A 305 -7.97 -17.95 -18.34
C GLY A 305 -7.20 -16.96 -17.46
N ILE A 306 -7.22 -17.22 -16.15
CA ILE A 306 -6.57 -16.39 -15.12
C ILE A 306 -5.08 -16.15 -15.44
N GLU A 307 -4.44 -17.13 -16.09
CA GLU A 307 -3.06 -17.07 -16.58
C GLU A 307 -2.86 -15.92 -17.59
N GLN A 308 -3.73 -15.73 -18.57
CA GLN A 308 -3.55 -14.68 -19.60
C GLN A 308 -3.97 -13.28 -19.13
N THR A 309 -4.82 -13.16 -18.11
CA THR A 309 -5.28 -11.85 -17.59
C THR A 309 -4.33 -11.24 -16.57
N LEU A 310 -3.57 -12.07 -15.84
CA LEU A 310 -2.69 -11.60 -14.77
C LEU A 310 -1.31 -11.18 -15.28
N CYS A 311 -0.76 -11.86 -16.30
CA CYS A 311 0.58 -11.58 -16.85
C CYS A 311 0.72 -10.14 -17.39
N SER A 312 -0.32 -9.63 -18.04
CA SER A 312 -0.37 -8.26 -18.56
C SER A 312 -1.15 -7.29 -17.66
N ALA A 313 -1.55 -7.72 -16.46
CA ALA A 313 -2.36 -6.90 -15.57
C ALA A 313 -1.64 -5.59 -15.23
N ARG A 314 -2.44 -4.51 -15.19
CA ARG A 314 -1.99 -3.24 -14.66
C ARG A 314 -1.88 -3.36 -13.14
N LEU A 315 -0.65 -3.25 -12.63
CA LEU A 315 -0.33 -3.38 -11.20
C LEU A 315 -0.19 -2.03 -10.50
N SER A 316 -0.09 -0.93 -11.25
CA SER A 316 0.13 0.40 -10.68
C SER A 316 -0.64 1.52 -11.39
N VAL A 317 -0.86 2.61 -10.64
CA VAL A 317 -1.42 3.87 -11.15
C VAL A 317 -0.93 5.05 -10.31
N ASN A 318 -0.65 6.19 -10.95
CA ASN A 318 -0.29 7.41 -10.23
C ASN A 318 -1.53 8.10 -9.63
N ILE A 319 -1.60 8.19 -8.30
CA ILE A 319 -2.69 8.83 -7.53
C ILE A 319 -2.46 10.32 -7.29
N ASP A 320 -1.21 10.80 -7.40
CA ASP A 320 -0.83 12.16 -7.05
C ASP A 320 -1.18 13.18 -8.14
N ASN A 321 -1.43 12.75 -9.39
CA ASN A 321 -1.79 13.64 -10.49
C ASN A 321 -3.03 14.51 -10.14
N PRO A 322 -2.89 15.85 -9.99
CA PRO A 322 -3.99 16.73 -9.62
C PRO A 322 -5.15 16.73 -10.62
N GLU A 323 -4.90 16.47 -11.90
CA GLU A 323 -5.93 16.40 -12.93
C GLU A 323 -6.85 15.18 -12.77
N ARG A 324 -6.44 14.18 -11.98
CA ARG A 324 -7.21 12.95 -11.72
C ARG A 324 -8.00 13.00 -10.40
N ALA A 325 -8.07 14.17 -9.76
CA ALA A 325 -8.84 14.34 -8.52
C ALA A 325 -10.34 14.06 -8.75
N ASP A 326 -10.93 13.24 -7.86
CA ASP A 326 -12.36 12.94 -7.90
C ASP A 326 -13.18 14.05 -7.25
N VAL A 327 -12.60 14.74 -6.27
CA VAL A 327 -13.18 15.90 -5.61
C VAL A 327 -12.12 16.99 -5.53
N PHE A 328 -12.47 18.19 -5.97
CA PHE A 328 -11.62 19.37 -5.89
C PHE A 328 -12.39 20.58 -5.37
N ASN A 329 -11.82 21.26 -4.39
CA ASN A 329 -12.25 22.56 -3.90
C ASN A 329 -11.06 23.52 -3.94
N PRO A 330 -11.10 24.60 -4.75
CA PRO A 330 -9.98 25.54 -4.90
C PRO A 330 -9.47 26.15 -3.59
N GLN A 331 -10.31 26.23 -2.56
CA GLN A 331 -9.94 26.80 -1.26
C GLN A 331 -9.79 25.75 -0.15
N GLY A 332 -10.15 24.49 -0.43
CA GLY A 332 -10.12 23.41 0.56
C GLY A 332 -9.05 22.36 0.27
N GLY A 333 -8.86 21.99 -1.00
CA GLY A 333 -7.96 20.91 -1.38
C GLY A 333 -8.55 19.92 -2.38
N ARG A 334 -7.94 18.75 -2.48
CA ARG A 334 -8.33 17.67 -3.40
C ARG A 334 -8.31 16.30 -2.73
N LEU A 335 -9.13 15.40 -3.27
CA LEU A 335 -9.22 13.98 -2.90
C LEU A 335 -9.22 13.15 -4.19
N THR A 336 -8.36 12.14 -4.24
CA THR A 336 -8.29 11.13 -5.31
C THR A 336 -8.42 9.75 -4.68
N ASN A 337 -9.35 8.93 -5.15
CA ASN A 337 -9.52 7.54 -4.76
C ASN A 337 -8.96 6.63 -5.84
N VAL A 338 -8.33 5.52 -5.46
CA VAL A 338 -7.92 4.42 -6.35
C VAL A 338 -8.51 3.14 -5.79
N ASN A 339 -9.48 2.60 -6.51
CA ASN A 339 -10.22 1.38 -6.18
C ASN A 339 -10.16 0.39 -7.35
N GLY A 340 -10.87 -0.73 -7.22
CA GLY A 340 -10.95 -1.76 -8.26
C GLY A 340 -11.45 -1.28 -9.63
N ASN A 341 -12.08 -0.11 -9.74
CA ASN A 341 -12.47 0.45 -11.04
C ASN A 341 -11.30 1.16 -11.75
N LYS A 342 -10.41 1.81 -10.99
CA LYS A 342 -9.25 2.53 -11.54
C LYS A 342 -8.02 1.65 -11.69
N LEU A 343 -7.90 0.63 -10.85
CA LEU A 343 -6.82 -0.34 -10.86
C LEU A 343 -7.42 -1.75 -10.65
N PRO A 344 -7.77 -2.50 -11.71
CA PRO A 344 -8.56 -3.73 -11.63
C PRO A 344 -8.03 -4.81 -10.68
N ILE A 345 -6.69 -4.92 -10.54
CA ILE A 345 -6.07 -5.89 -9.62
C ILE A 345 -6.56 -5.68 -8.18
N LEU A 346 -6.93 -4.45 -7.80
CA LEU A 346 -7.42 -4.14 -6.46
C LEU A 346 -8.71 -4.88 -6.09
N ASN A 347 -9.58 -5.23 -7.05
CA ASN A 347 -10.76 -6.07 -6.78
C ASN A 347 -10.35 -7.46 -6.27
N TYR A 348 -9.28 -8.01 -6.84
CA TYR A 348 -8.73 -9.30 -6.43
C TYR A 348 -8.03 -9.19 -5.07
N LEU A 349 -7.32 -8.09 -4.81
CA LEU A 349 -6.64 -7.86 -3.53
C LEU A 349 -7.61 -7.50 -2.39
N ARG A 350 -8.80 -6.98 -2.69
CA ARG A 350 -9.73 -6.35 -1.72
C ARG A 350 -9.09 -5.18 -0.97
N LEU A 351 -8.34 -4.34 -1.67
CA LEU A 351 -7.63 -3.18 -1.12
C LEU A 351 -7.90 -1.93 -1.96
N SER A 352 -7.86 -0.74 -1.35
CA SER A 352 -7.93 0.53 -2.08
C SER A 352 -7.05 1.59 -1.43
N ALA A 353 -6.87 2.73 -2.10
CA ALA A 353 -6.11 3.86 -1.59
C ALA A 353 -6.82 5.19 -1.83
N GLU A 354 -6.59 6.16 -0.95
CA GLU A 354 -7.05 7.54 -1.10
C GLU A 354 -5.88 8.50 -0.87
N LYS A 355 -5.71 9.48 -1.76
CA LYS A 355 -4.77 10.59 -1.58
C LYS A 355 -5.56 11.85 -1.31
N VAL A 356 -5.17 12.58 -0.26
CA VAL A 356 -5.78 13.86 0.08
C VAL A 356 -4.70 14.92 0.23
N ASN A 357 -4.97 16.09 -0.33
CA ASN A 357 -4.19 17.29 -0.10
C ASN A 357 -5.15 18.36 0.43
N LEU A 358 -5.06 18.68 1.72
CA LEU A 358 -5.80 19.78 2.33
C LEU A 358 -4.95 21.04 2.34
N TYR A 359 -5.55 22.15 1.89
CA TYR A 359 -4.93 23.46 1.97
C TYR A 359 -4.97 24.02 3.38
N LYS A 360 -4.29 25.14 3.60
CA LYS A 360 -4.19 25.84 4.87
C LYS A 360 -5.54 25.95 5.58
N ASN A 361 -5.62 25.45 6.82
CA ASN A 361 -6.81 25.47 7.67
C ASN A 361 -8.06 24.79 7.09
N ALA A 362 -7.95 24.07 5.97
CA ALA A 362 -9.06 23.34 5.38
C ALA A 362 -9.43 22.12 6.23
N ILE A 363 -10.65 21.63 6.04
CA ILE A 363 -11.21 20.54 6.82
C ILE A 363 -11.64 19.42 5.86
N MET A 364 -11.23 18.19 6.14
CA MET A 364 -11.91 17.03 5.58
C MET A 364 -13.19 16.81 6.38
N THR A 365 -14.32 16.63 5.68
CA THR A 365 -15.62 16.39 6.31
C THR A 365 -15.51 15.28 7.36
N PRO A 366 -16.10 15.43 8.56
CA PRO A 366 -16.17 14.33 9.51
C PRO A 366 -16.87 13.15 8.83
N ASN A 367 -16.26 11.97 8.86
CA ASN A 367 -16.78 10.79 8.18
C ASN A 367 -16.33 9.51 8.87
N TRP A 368 -17.03 8.42 8.58
CA TRP A 368 -16.57 7.07 8.92
C TRP A 368 -16.48 6.21 7.66
N LYS A 369 -15.64 5.18 7.71
CA LYS A 369 -15.58 4.13 6.69
C LYS A 369 -16.59 3.04 7.01
N ILE A 370 -17.47 2.73 6.06
CA ILE A 370 -18.59 1.78 6.23
C ILE A 370 -18.09 0.33 6.22
N ASN A 371 -17.08 0.01 5.40
CA ASN A 371 -16.70 -1.36 5.05
C ASN A 371 -15.17 -1.60 5.02
N ALA A 372 -14.38 -0.70 5.62
CA ALA A 372 -12.92 -0.77 5.62
C ALA A 372 -12.31 -0.14 6.88
N HIS A 373 -11.14 -0.62 7.28
CA HIS A 373 -10.22 0.13 8.14
C HIS A 373 -9.40 1.10 7.26
N SER A 374 -8.90 2.19 7.86
CA SER A 374 -8.09 3.18 7.16
C SER A 374 -6.75 3.37 7.84
N ILE A 375 -5.67 3.04 7.12
CA ILE A 375 -4.30 3.21 7.57
C ILE A 375 -3.79 4.50 6.94
N VAL A 376 -3.68 5.56 7.74
CA VAL A 376 -3.40 6.93 7.26
C VAL A 376 -1.94 7.27 7.50
N TYR A 377 -1.17 7.40 6.42
CA TYR A 377 0.22 7.86 6.46
C TYR A 377 0.32 9.32 6.01
N PHE A 378 0.81 10.20 6.88
CA PHE A 378 0.94 11.62 6.61
C PHE A 378 2.23 11.89 5.81
N THR A 379 2.08 12.43 4.60
CA THR A 379 3.17 12.58 3.63
C THR A 379 3.75 13.98 3.59
N LYS A 380 3.04 14.98 4.13
CA LYS A 380 3.49 16.38 4.15
C LYS A 380 2.66 17.23 5.10
N GLY A 381 3.31 18.18 5.77
CA GLY A 381 2.65 19.19 6.58
C GLY A 381 2.18 18.65 7.92
N SER A 382 1.25 19.36 8.56
CA SER A 382 0.73 19.01 9.89
C SER A 382 -0.72 19.46 10.05
N GLY A 383 -1.41 18.86 11.02
CA GLY A 383 -2.80 19.22 11.31
C GLY A 383 -3.34 18.52 12.54
N ARG A 384 -4.56 18.87 12.96
CA ARG A 384 -5.23 18.24 14.10
C ARG A 384 -6.16 17.15 13.58
N VAL A 385 -6.09 15.98 14.21
CA VAL A 385 -6.96 14.85 13.92
C VAL A 385 -7.70 14.47 15.19
N GLN A 386 -9.00 14.20 15.06
CA GLN A 386 -9.85 13.68 16.12
C GLN A 386 -10.53 12.40 15.64
N ILE A 387 -10.57 11.37 16.48
CA ILE A 387 -11.23 10.10 16.19
C ILE A 387 -12.13 9.75 17.36
N ALA A 388 -13.40 9.48 17.07
CA ALA A 388 -14.40 9.05 18.05
C ALA A 388 -14.81 7.59 17.83
N ASN A 389 -14.96 6.86 18.93
CA ASN A 389 -15.43 5.47 18.93
C ASN A 389 -16.98 5.40 18.94
N HIS A 390 -17.51 4.19 19.13
CA HIS A 390 -18.94 3.92 19.15
C HIS A 390 -19.67 4.44 20.40
N GLU A 391 -18.95 4.74 21.49
CA GLU A 391 -19.48 5.33 22.73
C GLU A 391 -19.53 6.86 22.64
N GLY A 392 -18.99 7.45 21.56
CA GLY A 392 -18.88 8.89 21.37
C GLY A 392 -17.68 9.51 22.08
N GLU A 393 -16.77 8.68 22.59
CA GLU A 393 -15.54 9.12 23.26
C GLU A 393 -14.44 9.40 22.25
N LEU A 394 -13.65 10.45 22.50
CA LEU A 394 -12.46 10.75 21.71
C LEU A 394 -11.34 9.79 22.11
N VAL A 395 -11.09 8.81 21.25
CA VAL A 395 -9.98 7.87 21.40
C VAL A 395 -8.69 8.40 20.77
N PHE A 396 -8.77 9.48 20.00
CA PHE A 396 -7.63 10.24 19.48
C PHE A 396 -7.98 11.72 19.39
N ASP A 397 -7.10 12.59 19.89
CA ASP A 397 -7.17 14.04 19.68
C ASP A 397 -5.77 14.63 19.78
N ASP A 398 -5.06 14.69 18.65
CA ASP A 398 -3.69 15.18 18.63
C ASP A 398 -3.33 15.87 17.31
N MET A 399 -2.17 16.52 17.33
CA MET A 399 -1.47 17.00 16.15
C MET A 399 -0.72 15.84 15.48
N VAL A 400 -0.87 15.74 14.17
CA VAL A 400 -0.14 14.81 13.32
C VAL A 400 0.82 15.56 12.42
N GLN A 401 1.93 14.92 12.07
CA GLN A 401 2.96 15.47 11.19
C GLN A 401 3.45 14.43 10.17
N GLU A 402 4.23 14.91 9.19
CA GLU A 402 4.86 14.07 8.17
C GLU A 402 5.62 12.88 8.79
N GLY A 403 5.46 11.70 8.19
CA GLY A 403 6.12 10.46 8.62
C GLY A 403 5.34 9.64 9.64
N GLN A 404 4.34 10.22 10.32
CA GLN A 404 3.49 9.51 11.26
C GLN A 404 2.37 8.72 10.58
N LEU A 405 1.92 7.67 11.26
CA LEU A 405 0.85 6.79 10.81
C LEU A 405 -0.26 6.68 11.87
N VAL A 406 -1.52 6.86 11.47
CA VAL A 406 -2.69 6.65 12.35
C VAL A 406 -3.62 5.62 11.74
N VAL A 407 -4.03 4.62 12.52
CA VAL A 407 -5.06 3.66 12.11
C VAL A 407 -6.42 4.17 12.55
N VAL A 408 -7.38 4.23 11.61
CA VAL A 408 -8.79 4.53 11.89
C VAL A 408 -9.60 3.26 11.66
N PRO A 409 -10.10 2.61 12.73
CA PRO A 409 -10.92 1.42 12.58
C PRO A 409 -12.22 1.69 11.80
N GLN A 410 -12.78 0.63 11.21
CA GLN A 410 -14.08 0.70 10.54
C GLN A 410 -15.13 1.31 11.48
N ASN A 411 -16.01 2.16 10.92
CA ASN A 411 -17.07 2.90 11.62
C ASN A 411 -16.64 3.94 12.66
N PHE A 412 -15.36 4.06 13.01
CA PHE A 412 -14.90 5.17 13.85
C PHE A 412 -15.02 6.49 13.06
N VAL A 413 -15.49 7.54 13.73
CA VAL A 413 -15.70 8.84 13.10
C VAL A 413 -14.40 9.63 13.18
N VAL A 414 -13.87 10.05 12.05
CA VAL A 414 -12.64 10.84 11.97
C VAL A 414 -12.91 12.25 11.44
N LEU A 415 -12.34 13.25 12.11
CA LEU A 415 -12.30 14.64 11.70
C LEU A 415 -10.84 15.07 11.54
N LYS A 416 -10.50 15.69 10.40
CA LYS A 416 -9.13 16.15 10.12
C LYS A 416 -9.15 17.61 9.69
N ARG A 417 -8.32 18.43 10.32
CA ARG A 417 -8.12 19.84 9.96
C ARG A 417 -6.65 20.11 9.69
N ALA A 418 -6.35 20.66 8.52
CA ALA A 418 -4.99 21.05 8.16
C ALA A 418 -4.50 22.24 9.01
N GLY A 419 -3.20 22.25 9.29
CA GLY A 419 -2.49 23.36 9.89
C GLY A 419 -2.25 24.52 8.92
N ARG A 420 -1.25 25.35 9.22
CA ARG A 420 -0.93 26.55 8.42
C ARG A 420 -0.31 26.20 7.06
N ASP A 421 0.45 25.11 7.00
CA ASP A 421 1.22 24.71 5.82
C ASP A 421 0.47 23.67 4.96
N GLY A 422 -0.80 23.42 5.28
CA GLY A 422 -1.58 22.33 4.69
C GLY A 422 -1.30 20.99 5.35
N LEU A 423 -2.01 19.96 4.90
CA LEU A 423 -1.84 18.59 5.36
C LEU A 423 -2.10 17.64 4.19
N GLU A 424 -1.15 16.74 3.93
CA GLU A 424 -1.28 15.71 2.92
C GLU A 424 -1.10 14.32 3.52
N TRP A 425 -1.91 13.37 3.06
CA TRP A 425 -1.78 11.97 3.47
C TRP A 425 -2.22 11.02 2.37
N VAL A 426 -1.73 9.80 2.46
CA VAL A 426 -2.29 8.63 1.76
C VAL A 426 -2.99 7.75 2.79
N ALA A 427 -4.19 7.30 2.48
CA ALA A 427 -4.91 6.30 3.26
C ALA A 427 -4.93 4.98 2.48
N LEU A 428 -4.40 3.91 3.05
CA LEU A 428 -4.47 2.55 2.53
C LEU A 428 -5.64 1.84 3.23
N LEU A 429 -6.53 1.22 2.45
CA LEU A 429 -7.85 0.78 2.91
C LEU A 429 -8.03 -0.72 2.70
N THR A 430 -8.58 -1.41 3.70
CA THR A 430 -8.76 -2.88 3.72
C THR A 430 -10.02 -3.35 2.97
N ASN A 431 -10.40 -2.64 1.89
CA ASN A 431 -11.50 -3.02 1.00
C ASN A 431 -11.25 -2.45 -0.40
N ASP A 432 -11.57 -3.19 -1.47
CA ASP A 432 -11.40 -2.74 -2.86
C ASP A 432 -12.30 -1.56 -3.22
N ASN A 433 -13.50 -1.52 -2.66
CA ASN A 433 -14.48 -0.47 -2.87
C ASN A 433 -14.85 0.14 -1.52
N ALA A 434 -13.85 0.68 -0.83
CA ALA A 434 -14.04 1.30 0.46
C ALA A 434 -15.01 2.50 0.34
N MET A 435 -16.06 2.47 1.15
CA MET A 435 -17.12 3.47 1.18
C MET A 435 -17.00 4.32 2.43
N SER A 436 -17.18 5.63 2.28
CA SER A 436 -17.28 6.57 3.40
C SER A 436 -18.69 7.15 3.50
N SER A 437 -19.10 7.47 4.73
CA SER A 437 -20.32 8.22 5.00
C SER A 437 -19.97 9.54 5.67
N PRO A 438 -20.13 10.69 4.98
CA PRO A 438 -19.92 12.01 5.58
C PRO A 438 -21.01 12.38 6.60
N LEU A 439 -20.63 13.09 7.66
CA LEU A 439 -21.57 13.67 8.64
C LEU A 439 -21.97 15.10 8.29
N ALA A 440 -21.12 15.84 7.59
CA ALA A 440 -21.39 17.21 7.17
C ALA A 440 -21.21 17.38 5.65
N GLY A 441 -21.80 18.44 5.11
CA GLY A 441 -21.72 18.77 3.68
C GLY A 441 -22.87 18.21 2.83
N ARG A 442 -22.75 18.37 1.51
CA ARG A 442 -23.85 18.15 0.55
C ARG A 442 -24.33 16.71 0.44
N ILE A 443 -23.47 15.75 0.75
CA ILE A 443 -23.75 14.30 0.68
C ILE A 443 -23.78 13.65 2.06
N SER A 444 -24.02 14.43 3.12
CA SER A 444 -23.95 13.93 4.49
C SER A 444 -25.17 13.15 4.94
N ALA A 445 -24.96 12.23 5.89
CA ALA A 445 -26.01 11.51 6.61
C ALA A 445 -27.01 12.48 7.26
N ILE A 446 -26.54 13.56 7.90
CA ILE A 446 -27.41 14.58 8.53
C ILE A 446 -28.28 15.27 7.47
N ARG A 447 -27.72 15.63 6.31
CA ARG A 447 -28.50 16.23 5.22
C ARG A 447 -29.54 15.26 4.65
N GLY A 448 -29.25 13.96 4.66
CA GLY A 448 -30.17 12.90 4.24
C GLY A 448 -31.39 12.68 5.15
N MET A 449 -31.32 13.06 6.43
CA MET A 449 -32.44 12.91 7.37
C MET A 449 -33.56 13.93 7.11
N PRO A 450 -34.85 13.59 7.29
CA PRO A 450 -35.94 14.58 7.29
C PRO A 450 -35.68 15.70 8.32
N VAL A 451 -36.05 16.94 8.01
CA VAL A 451 -35.76 18.08 8.90
C VAL A 451 -36.39 17.90 10.29
N GLU A 452 -37.59 17.33 10.37
CA GLU A 452 -38.27 17.03 11.64
C GLU A 452 -37.48 16.01 12.49
N VAL A 453 -36.85 15.02 11.85
CA VAL A 453 -36.01 14.04 12.56
C VAL A 453 -34.83 14.76 13.18
N VAL A 454 -34.16 15.65 12.44
CA VAL A 454 -33.04 16.45 12.96
C VAL A 454 -33.48 17.37 14.09
N MET A 455 -34.60 18.08 13.91
CA MET A 455 -35.17 18.98 14.94
C MET A 455 -35.44 18.24 16.25
N ASN A 456 -36.16 17.12 16.20
CA ASN A 456 -36.54 16.38 17.40
C ASN A 456 -35.35 15.62 18.00
N SER A 457 -34.45 15.08 17.20
CA SER A 457 -33.25 14.35 17.69
C SER A 457 -32.29 15.25 18.47
N TYR A 458 -32.14 16.50 18.04
CA TYR A 458 -31.19 17.46 18.63
C TYR A 458 -31.85 18.60 19.40
N LYS A 459 -33.18 18.60 19.54
CA LYS A 459 -33.97 19.69 20.15
C LYS A 459 -33.68 21.07 19.53
N LEU A 460 -33.66 21.13 18.20
CA LEU A 460 -33.35 22.32 17.42
C LEU A 460 -34.62 22.99 16.87
N SER A 461 -34.57 24.32 16.70
CA SER A 461 -35.56 25.03 15.88
C SER A 461 -35.49 24.57 14.41
N ARG A 462 -36.53 24.88 13.63
CA ARG A 462 -36.52 24.55 12.19
C ARG A 462 -35.37 25.27 11.48
N GLU A 463 -35.13 26.53 11.81
CA GLU A 463 -34.05 27.34 11.24
C GLU A 463 -32.68 26.76 11.60
N GLU A 464 -32.48 26.35 12.85
CA GLU A 464 -31.24 25.71 13.31
C GLU A 464 -30.98 24.38 12.62
N ALA A 465 -32.00 23.52 12.50
CA ALA A 465 -31.90 22.25 11.79
C ALA A 465 -31.61 22.45 10.30
N GLN A 466 -32.27 23.41 9.65
CA GLN A 466 -31.95 23.78 8.27
C GLN A 466 -30.52 24.29 8.14
N ARG A 467 -30.04 25.12 9.08
CA ARG A 467 -28.65 25.60 9.09
C ARG A 467 -27.65 24.47 9.31
N LEU A 468 -27.95 23.49 10.16
CA LEU A 468 -27.11 22.30 10.37
C LEU A 468 -27.01 21.47 9.07
N LYS A 469 -28.14 21.25 8.38
CA LYS A 469 -28.19 20.48 7.12
C LYS A 469 -27.55 21.19 5.92
N TYR A 470 -27.69 22.51 5.84
CA TYR A 470 -27.36 23.29 4.63
C TYR A 470 -26.27 24.34 4.84
N GLY A 471 -25.71 24.47 6.04
CA GLY A 471 -24.66 25.45 6.34
C GLY A 471 -23.32 25.17 5.65
N ARG A 472 -23.09 23.93 5.22
CA ARG A 472 -21.96 23.52 4.36
C ARG A 472 -22.49 22.94 3.06
N GLN A 473 -22.07 23.51 1.94
CA GLN A 473 -22.49 23.08 0.59
C GLN A 473 -21.40 22.30 -0.16
N GLU A 474 -20.20 22.27 0.40
CA GLU A 474 -19.09 21.48 -0.12
C GLU A 474 -19.34 19.96 0.05
N LEU A 475 -18.68 19.14 -0.77
CA LEU A 475 -18.85 17.68 -0.79
C LEU A 475 -18.08 16.98 0.34
N SER A 476 -16.74 16.94 0.22
CA SER A 476 -15.86 16.19 1.11
C SER A 476 -14.75 17.06 1.69
N VAL A 477 -14.23 18.01 0.89
CA VAL A 477 -13.16 18.92 1.30
C VAL A 477 -13.73 20.33 1.48
N PHE A 478 -13.61 20.86 2.69
CA PHE A 478 -14.22 22.12 3.10
C PHE A 478 -13.22 23.25 3.13
N SER A 479 -13.66 24.40 2.64
CA SER A 479 -12.92 25.65 2.78
C SER A 479 -12.83 26.07 4.25
N PRO A 480 -11.74 26.76 4.66
CA PRO A 480 -11.63 27.35 6.00
C PRO A 480 -12.84 28.25 6.29
N SER A 481 -13.41 28.15 7.50
CA SER A 481 -14.55 29.01 7.85
C SER A 481 -14.12 30.46 8.08
N LYS A 482 -14.90 31.44 7.60
CA LYS A 482 -14.69 32.87 7.93
C LYS A 482 -14.80 33.17 9.43
N ARG A 483 -15.59 32.39 10.18
CA ARG A 483 -15.69 32.51 11.65
C ARG A 483 -14.40 32.15 12.38
N SER A 484 -13.56 31.30 11.80
CA SER A 484 -12.27 30.92 12.41
C SER A 484 -11.17 31.96 12.23
N SER A 485 -11.33 32.92 11.31
CA SER A 485 -10.44 34.09 11.24
C SER A 485 -10.84 35.19 12.22
N GLU A 486 -12.13 35.32 12.58
CA GLU A 486 -12.62 36.34 13.52
C GLU A 486 -12.26 36.02 14.98
N ARG A 487 -12.36 34.76 15.42
CA ARG A 487 -11.96 34.37 16.81
C ARG A 487 -10.48 34.57 17.14
N ARG A 488 -9.61 34.82 16.14
CA ARG A 488 -8.20 35.16 16.36
C ARG A 488 -7.95 36.66 16.52
N GLY A 489 -8.98 37.50 16.32
CA GLY A 489 -8.93 38.94 16.56
C GLY A 489 -9.20 39.34 18.00
N ASP A 490 -9.81 38.47 18.81
CA ASP A 490 -10.28 38.80 20.16
C ASP A 490 -9.35 38.33 21.30
N GLU A 491 -8.23 37.65 21.00
CA GLU A 491 -7.25 37.18 22.02
C GLU A 491 -6.06 38.14 22.24
N TYR A 492 -6.10 39.35 21.66
CA TYR A 492 -5.16 40.43 21.95
C TYR A 492 -5.89 41.73 22.33
N ALA A 493 -6.82 41.65 23.28
CA ALA A 493 -7.23 42.81 24.05
C ALA A 493 -6.51 42.73 25.42
N ILE A 494 -5.32 43.31 25.47
CA ILE A 494 -4.64 43.63 26.72
C ILE A 494 -5.47 44.72 27.42
N VAL A 495 -5.90 44.45 28.65
CA VAL A 495 -6.07 45.49 29.68
C VAL A 495 -5.13 45.13 30.82
#